data_AF-A0A6V7DLH3-F1
#
_entry.id   AF-A0A6V7DLH3-F1
#
_cell.length_a   1.000
_cell.length_b   1.000
_cell.length_c   1.000
_cell.angle_alpha   90.00
_cell.angle_beta   90.00
_cell.angle_gamma   90.00
#
_symmetry.space_group_name_H-M   'P 1'
#
loop_
_entity.id
_entity.type
_entity.pdbx_description
1 polymer ?
#
loop_
_entity_poly.entity_id
_entity_poly.type
_entity_poly.pdbx_seq_one_letter_code
_entity_poly.pdbx_strand_id
1 'polypeptide(L)'
;MSDNNGLWLLLAGPVGASALYWVLYQYYRNTDQSHAFERETTVDAKPVTGSDRKIDTITGTQAKHIDGDNVAAYRTRVRRDAD
;
A
#
# COMPACT_ATOMS: atom_id res chain seq x y z
N MET A 1 1.34 -11.70 -53.11
CA MET A 1 2.04 -11.45 -51.83
C MET A 1 1.79 -10.03 -51.26
N SER A 2 1.04 -9.16 -51.92
CA SER A 2 0.77 -7.77 -51.51
C SER A 2 -0.22 -7.64 -50.36
N ASP A 3 -1.21 -8.52 -50.27
CA ASP A 3 -2.40 -8.29 -49.44
C ASP A 3 -2.13 -8.59 -47.96
N ASN A 4 -1.33 -9.63 -47.69
CA ASN A 4 -0.92 -9.99 -46.33
C ASN A 4 0.00 -8.90 -45.74
N ASN A 5 0.92 -8.35 -46.55
CA ASN A 5 1.88 -7.35 -46.07
C ASN A 5 1.21 -6.02 -45.70
N GLY A 6 0.16 -5.64 -46.44
CA GLY A 6 -0.65 -4.45 -46.12
C GLY A 6 -1.44 -4.61 -44.82
N LEU A 7 -2.01 -5.81 -44.58
CA LEU A 7 -2.75 -6.10 -43.34
C LEU A 7 -1.84 -6.05 -42.10
N TRP A 8 -0.62 -6.60 -42.18
CA TRP A 8 0.34 -6.53 -41.07
C TRP A 8 0.74 -5.10 -40.73
N LEU A 9 0.99 -4.25 -41.74
CA LEU A 9 1.32 -2.84 -41.53
C LEU A 9 0.14 -2.05 -40.92
N LEU A 10 -1.09 -2.33 -41.35
CA LEU A 10 -2.28 -1.70 -40.78
C LEU A 10 -2.48 -2.09 -39.30
N LEU A 11 -2.24 -3.35 -38.96
CA LEU A 11 -2.38 -3.85 -37.58
C LEU A 11 -1.23 -3.43 -36.67
N ALA A 12 -0.06 -3.08 -37.21
CA ALA A 12 1.11 -2.70 -36.41
C ALA A 12 0.84 -1.53 -35.46
N GLY A 13 0.05 -0.54 -35.88
CA GLY A 13 -0.33 0.61 -35.05
C GLY A 13 -1.18 0.21 -33.83
N PRO A 14 -2.39 -0.35 -34.04
CA PRO A 14 -3.26 -0.80 -32.95
C PRO A 14 -2.60 -1.83 -32.03
N VAL A 15 -1.91 -2.82 -32.60
CA VAL A 15 -1.21 -3.85 -31.82
C VAL A 15 -0.10 -3.21 -30.97
N GLY A 16 0.71 -2.32 -31.55
CA GLY A 16 1.78 -1.62 -30.83
C GLY A 16 1.24 -0.73 -29.70
N ALA A 17 0.17 0.03 -29.96
CA ALA A 17 -0.45 0.89 -28.96
C ALA A 17 -1.04 0.08 -27.79
N SER A 18 -1.79 -0.99 -28.09
CA SER A 18 -2.35 -1.87 -27.07
C SER A 18 -1.27 -2.59 -26.26
N ALA A 19 -0.21 -3.08 -26.92
CA ALA A 19 0.91 -3.74 -26.24
C ALA A 19 1.65 -2.77 -25.31
N LEU A 20 1.95 -1.56 -25.78
CA LEU A 20 2.60 -0.52 -24.95
C LEU A 20 1.74 -0.16 -23.74
N TYR A 21 0.44 0.08 -23.95
CA TYR A 21 -0.49 0.36 -22.86
C TYR A 21 -0.51 -0.76 -21.82
N TRP A 22 -0.60 -2.02 -22.27
CA TRP A 22 -0.67 -3.17 -21.36
C TRP A 22 0.61 -3.35 -20.53
N VAL A 23 1.79 -3.17 -21.13
CA VAL A 23 3.08 -3.23 -20.42
C VAL A 23 3.15 -2.15 -19.35
N LEU A 24 2.79 -0.91 -19.68
CA LEU A 24 2.77 0.19 -18.71
C LEU A 24 1.74 -0.06 -17.61
N TYR A 25 0.56 -0.59 -17.96
CA TYR A 25 -0.48 -0.94 -17.02
C TYR A 25 0.01 -2.01 -16.04
N GLN A 26 0.58 -3.12 -16.49
CA GLN A 26 1.11 -4.14 -15.57
C GLN A 26 2.27 -3.61 -14.73
N TYR A 27 3.17 -2.82 -15.31
CA TYR A 27 4.33 -2.25 -14.61
C TYR A 27 3.91 -1.36 -13.43
N TYR A 28 2.87 -0.53 -13.59
CA TYR A 28 2.42 0.36 -12.53
C TYR A 28 1.34 -0.25 -11.64
N ARG A 29 0.45 -1.07 -12.20
CA ARG A 29 -0.68 -1.61 -11.46
C ARG A 29 -0.30 -2.85 -10.65
N ASN A 30 0.94 -3.34 -10.78
CA ASN A 30 1.50 -4.45 -10.00
C ASN A 30 0.56 -5.67 -9.97
N THR A 31 -0.29 -5.84 -10.99
CA THR A 31 -1.38 -6.83 -10.99
C THR A 31 -0.85 -8.26 -11.02
N ASP A 32 0.37 -8.45 -11.53
CA ASP A 32 1.10 -9.73 -11.54
C ASP A 32 2.09 -9.90 -10.37
N GLN A 33 2.24 -8.90 -9.50
CA GLN A 33 3.03 -9.07 -8.28
C GLN A 33 2.13 -9.59 -7.16
N SER A 34 2.21 -10.88 -6.89
CA SER A 34 1.85 -11.40 -5.57
C SER A 34 2.79 -10.77 -4.54
N HIS A 35 2.25 -10.33 -3.40
CA HIS A 35 3.01 -9.71 -2.32
C HIS A 35 4.01 -10.71 -1.68
N ALA A 36 5.13 -10.96 -2.35
CA ALA A 36 6.23 -11.77 -1.81
C ALA A 36 6.99 -11.06 -0.67
N PHE A 37 6.56 -9.85 -0.30
CA PHE A 37 7.10 -9.05 0.80
C PHE A 37 6.18 -8.99 2.02
N GLU A 38 5.24 -9.92 2.17
CA GLU A 38 4.73 -10.25 3.49
C GLU A 38 5.84 -10.96 4.28
N ARG A 39 6.77 -10.16 4.84
CA ARG A 39 7.63 -10.66 5.91
C ARG A 39 6.74 -10.80 7.13
N GLU A 40 6.48 -12.05 7.51
CA GLU A 40 6.02 -12.37 8.84
C GLU A 40 7.13 -11.92 9.81
N THR A 41 6.99 -10.68 10.31
CA THR A 41 7.90 -10.16 11.33
C THR A 41 7.50 -10.91 12.58
N THR A 42 8.28 -11.91 12.97
CA THR A 42 8.16 -12.52 14.30
C THR A 42 8.40 -11.40 15.31
N VAL A 43 7.30 -10.86 15.83
CA VAL A 43 7.36 -9.94 16.96
C VAL A 43 7.69 -10.80 18.16
N ASP A 44 8.98 -10.90 18.48
CA ASP A 44 9.41 -11.42 19.76
C ASP A 44 8.94 -10.42 20.81
N ALA A 45 7.76 -10.70 21.38
CA ALA A 45 7.14 -9.90 22.40
C ALA A 45 8.02 -9.98 23.65
N LYS A 46 9.01 -9.09 23.73
CA LYS A 46 9.76 -8.89 24.96
C LYS A 46 8.75 -8.54 26.04
N PRO A 47 8.89 -9.11 27.26
CA PRO A 47 8.05 -8.70 28.36
C PRO A 47 8.15 -7.18 28.48
N VAL A 48 7.00 -6.51 28.46
CA VAL A 48 6.92 -5.09 28.77
C VAL A 48 7.30 -4.99 30.25
N THR A 49 8.59 -4.80 30.52
CA THR A 49 9.08 -4.54 31.86
C THR A 49 8.82 -3.07 32.15
N GLY A 50 7.69 -2.83 32.80
CA GLY A 50 7.24 -1.54 33.30
C GLY A 50 6.24 -1.79 34.40
N SER A 51 6.28 -1.01 35.47
CA SER A 51 5.17 -0.96 36.43
C SER A 51 4.05 -0.13 35.79
N ASP A 52 3.50 -0.63 34.68
CA ASP A 52 2.50 0.09 33.92
C ASP A 52 1.22 0.12 34.75
N ARG A 53 0.85 1.31 35.22
CA ARG A 53 -0.43 1.52 35.86
C ARG A 53 -1.48 1.58 34.76
N LYS A 54 -2.45 0.68 34.83
CA LYS A 54 -3.64 0.78 33.99
C LYS A 54 -4.35 2.11 34.27
N ILE A 55 -4.31 3.04 33.30
CA ILE A 55 -4.95 4.36 33.42
C ILE A 55 -6.37 4.37 32.84
N ASP A 56 -6.68 3.52 31.86
CA ASP A 56 -8.00 3.47 31.23
C ASP A 56 -8.31 2.12 30.54
N THR A 57 -9.56 1.91 30.09
CA THR A 57 -10.00 0.82 29.21
C THR A 57 -11.10 1.29 28.29
N ILE A 58 -10.85 1.19 26.99
CA ILE A 58 -11.83 1.48 25.96
C ILE A 58 -12.24 0.17 25.29
N THR A 59 -13.51 -0.20 25.40
CA THR A 59 -14.09 -1.38 24.74
C THR A 59 -15.21 -0.96 23.80
N GLY A 60 -15.17 -1.38 22.54
CA GLY A 60 -16.25 -1.15 21.57
C GLY A 60 -16.34 0.28 21.03
N THR A 61 -15.20 0.95 20.81
CA THR A 61 -15.20 2.31 20.24
C THR A 61 -15.77 2.32 18.81
N GLN A 62 -16.67 3.28 18.55
CA GLN A 62 -17.15 3.63 17.21
C GLN A 62 -16.49 4.92 16.68
N ALA A 63 -15.57 5.50 17.47
CA ALA A 63 -14.89 6.73 17.10
C ALA A 63 -14.03 6.48 15.85
N LYS A 64 -14.17 7.36 14.86
CA LYS A 64 -13.38 7.29 13.62
C LYS A 64 -11.95 7.83 13.79
N HIS A 65 -11.71 8.56 14.88
CA HIS A 65 -10.48 9.27 15.17
C HIS A 65 -10.07 9.06 16.63
N ILE A 66 -8.76 9.14 16.88
CA ILE A 66 -8.19 9.09 18.22
C ILE A 66 -8.09 10.52 18.73
N ASP A 67 -8.50 10.75 19.98
CA ASP A 67 -8.34 12.06 20.59
C ASP A 67 -6.86 12.44 20.66
N GLY A 68 -6.51 13.58 20.09
CA GLY A 68 -5.12 14.04 19.97
C GLY A 68 -4.37 13.50 18.74
N ASP A 69 -5.07 12.92 17.75
CA ASP A 69 -4.42 12.53 16.50
C ASP A 69 -3.77 13.73 15.78
N ASN A 70 -2.67 13.45 15.08
CA ASN A 70 -1.92 14.46 14.33
C ASN A 70 -2.12 14.30 12.81
N VAL A 71 -3.24 13.70 12.38
CA VAL A 71 -3.45 13.27 10.98
C VAL A 71 -3.40 14.46 10.01
N ALA A 72 -3.92 15.62 10.40
CA ALA A 72 -3.84 16.85 9.61
C ALA A 72 -2.61 17.72 9.92
N ALA A 73 -1.86 17.39 10.97
CA ALA A 73 -0.74 18.18 11.49
C ALA A 73 0.58 17.40 11.37
N TYR A 74 0.95 17.03 10.14
CA TYR A 74 2.09 16.13 9.83
C TYR A 74 3.45 16.54 10.43
N ARG A 75 3.62 17.82 10.77
CA ARG A 75 4.87 18.36 11.37
C ARG A 75 4.86 18.32 12.90
N THR A 76 3.70 18.10 13.51
CA THR A 76 3.56 17.99 14.97
C THR A 76 3.92 16.57 15.37
N ARG A 77 5.02 16.43 16.10
CA ARG A 77 5.43 15.14 16.66
C ARG A 77 4.57 14.82 17.88
N VAL A 78 4.01 13.62 17.91
CA VAL A 78 3.37 13.08 19.12
C VAL A 78 4.43 12.93 20.20
N ARG A 79 4.14 13.46 21.39
CA ARG A 79 4.98 13.28 22.58
C ARG A 79 4.39 12.14 23.40
N ARG A 80 5.26 11.36 24.04
CA ARG A 80 4.80 10.44 25.07
C ARG A 80 4.28 11.26 26.24
N ASP A 81 3.20 10.79 26.85
CA ASP A 81 2.76 11.33 28.12
C ASP A 81 3.89 11.15 29.13
N ALA A 82 4.22 12.22 29.86
CA ALA A 82 5.17 12.12 30.96
C ALA A 82 4.46 11.45 32.14
N ASP A 83 5.12 10.46 32.74
CA ASP A 83 4.64 9.68 33.89
C ASP A 83 4.27 10.54 35.11
#